data_AF-A0A7C3YDG1-F1
#
_entry.id   AF-A0A7C3YDG1-F1
#
_cell.length_a   1.000
_cell.length_b   1.000
_cell.length_c   1.000
_cell.angle_alpha   90.00
_cell.angle_beta   90.00
_cell.angle_gamma   90.00
#
_symmetry.space_group_name_H-M   'P 1'
#
loop_
_entity.id
_entity.type
_entity.pdbx_description
1 polymer ?
#
loop_
_entity_poly.entity_id
_entity_poly.type
_entity_poly.pdbx_seq_one_letter_code
_entity_poly.pdbx_strand_id
1 'polypeptide(L)'
;MTRPGRHFRPLLHGVIPSVSTVLGGVVIYYSVYPLPTGAIRSAVIISLVWLVAGFAAAAYYVRRHPDALRSGGGAAKGAPPHQLGVGGAGPRCGRSDGGAGPHGVDRARAVRDGGRRHHRRSAPGRDARRHLERVGCRGLLGVRSPGHHRWRGDLRGGRRLVTGDGRGGWALVAGDTGLAIAERGALGTSARVAVWPPSALDTALRAVDGQLDEVDRAASRFRPDSELSRVNAAAQDAFVLSETLSQALAVALWAARWSGGRVDPTVGGALVALGYDRDFSAVGTARVSLPAPIARPAAGWRGVRLEDRSLHRPRGLSLDLGATGKGFAADRAAAAALDAQRGRGGLLVSLGGDIAVRGRPPAGGWPVRISEDPDGAAGASVTVRLAAGGLATSSVLVRRWRRGGKELHHLLDPATGEPAAGPWRTATVAGPTCAAANAASTAAIVAGADAEPWLQDAGLPARLVGRDGSVRLVGRWPEDGTPLAGAVDGHGAAPGGGSVP
;
A
#
# COMPACT_ATOMS: atom_id res chain seq x y z
N MET A 1 -14.95 -65.67 -4.35
CA MET A 1 -15.16 -65.34 -2.92
C MET A 1 -13.82 -65.12 -2.26
N THR A 2 -13.38 -63.87 -2.08
CA THR A 2 -12.18 -63.51 -1.30
C THR A 2 -12.35 -62.11 -0.71
N ARG A 3 -12.01 -61.98 0.58
CA ARG A 3 -12.23 -60.83 1.50
C ARG A 3 -11.41 -59.57 1.13
N PRO A 4 -11.81 -58.37 1.63
CA PRO A 4 -11.10 -57.11 1.35
C PRO A 4 -9.89 -56.90 2.29
N GLY A 5 -8.78 -56.47 1.71
CA GLY A 5 -7.54 -56.08 2.39
C GLY A 5 -7.61 -54.65 2.95
N ARG A 6 -7.08 -54.50 4.17
CA ARG A 6 -6.95 -53.23 4.90
C ARG A 6 -5.90 -52.33 4.25
N HIS A 7 -6.23 -51.05 4.12
CA HIS A 7 -5.30 -49.99 3.74
C HIS A 7 -4.25 -49.74 4.83
N PHE A 8 -2.96 -49.88 4.48
CA PHE A 8 -1.84 -49.29 5.21
C PHE A 8 -1.62 -47.87 4.67
N ARG A 9 -1.68 -46.84 5.54
CA ARG A 9 -1.19 -45.48 5.24
C ARG A 9 0.13 -45.27 6.00
N PRO A 10 1.16 -44.68 5.39
CA PRO A 10 2.39 -44.32 6.10
C PRO A 10 2.14 -43.13 7.04
N LEU A 11 2.59 -43.26 8.28
CA LEU A 11 2.68 -42.18 9.25
C LEU A 11 3.76 -41.19 8.79
N LEU A 12 3.34 -39.99 8.39
CA LEU A 12 4.25 -38.84 8.33
C LEU A 12 4.72 -38.51 9.75
N HIS A 13 6.03 -38.52 9.96
CA HIS A 13 6.67 -37.91 11.11
C HIS A 13 6.40 -36.40 11.11
N GLY A 14 5.47 -35.95 11.94
CA GLY A 14 5.21 -34.54 12.22
C GLY A 14 6.25 -33.97 13.19
N VAL A 15 6.81 -32.81 12.84
CA VAL A 15 7.72 -32.01 13.65
C VAL A 15 7.03 -31.60 14.97
N ILE A 16 7.72 -31.82 16.09
CA ILE A 16 7.26 -31.50 17.46
C ILE A 16 7.65 -30.05 17.80
N PRO A 17 6.74 -29.13 18.15
CA PRO A 17 7.12 -27.85 18.70
C PRO A 17 7.51 -28.00 20.18
N SER A 18 8.77 -27.75 20.49
CA SER A 18 9.26 -27.63 21.87
C SER A 18 9.07 -26.18 22.33
N VAL A 19 8.37 -25.95 23.44
CA VAL A 19 8.25 -24.62 24.03
C VAL A 19 9.27 -24.49 25.17
N SER A 20 10.21 -23.57 25.03
CA SER A 20 11.22 -23.27 26.05
C SER A 20 10.85 -22.00 26.81
N THR A 21 10.93 -22.02 28.14
CA THR A 21 10.89 -20.81 28.98
C THR A 21 12.22 -20.72 29.73
N VAL A 22 12.88 -19.56 29.65
CA VAL A 22 14.16 -19.30 30.33
C VAL A 22 13.90 -18.52 31.61
N LEU A 23 14.22 -19.12 32.75
CA LEU A 23 14.23 -18.47 34.06
C LEU A 23 15.53 -18.84 34.76
N GLY A 24 16.42 -17.86 34.97
CA GLY A 24 17.60 -18.00 35.83
C GLY A 24 18.62 -19.07 35.40
N GLY A 25 18.74 -19.39 34.11
CA GLY A 25 19.84 -20.21 33.58
C GLY A 25 19.64 -21.74 33.60
N VAL A 26 18.47 -22.26 33.98
CA VAL A 26 18.15 -23.69 33.84
C VAL A 26 17.07 -23.87 32.76
N VAL A 27 17.38 -24.65 31.73
CA VAL A 27 16.45 -25.00 30.63
C VAL A 27 15.81 -26.34 30.96
N ILE A 28 14.49 -26.36 31.13
CA ILE A 28 13.74 -27.61 31.35
C ILE A 28 12.87 -27.88 30.12
N TYR A 29 13.04 -29.06 29.52
CA TYR A 29 12.29 -29.52 28.35
C TYR A 29 11.11 -30.40 28.78
N TYR A 30 9.93 -30.19 28.19
CA TYR A 30 8.81 -31.13 28.30
C TYR A 30 8.16 -31.38 26.95
N SER A 31 7.81 -32.64 26.68
CA SER A 31 7.07 -33.08 25.49
C SER A 31 5.60 -33.30 25.83
N VAL A 32 4.69 -32.74 25.03
CA VAL A 32 3.24 -32.93 25.19
C VAL A 32 2.76 -33.95 24.15
N TYR A 33 2.26 -35.10 24.61
CA TYR A 33 1.62 -36.10 23.75
C TYR A 33 0.10 -35.91 23.71
N PRO A 34 -0.56 -36.03 22.54
CA PRO A 34 -2.01 -36.00 22.48
C PRO A 34 -2.58 -37.33 22.99
N LEU A 35 -3.33 -37.29 24.09
CA LEU A 35 -4.12 -38.42 24.61
C LEU A 35 -5.61 -38.04 24.71
N PRO A 36 -6.53 -39.03 24.69
CA PRO A 36 -7.94 -38.77 24.47
C PRO A 36 -8.61 -38.00 25.61
N THR A 37 -9.48 -37.08 25.19
CA THR A 37 -10.44 -36.14 25.79
C THR A 37 -10.82 -36.15 27.29
N GLY A 38 -10.43 -37.12 28.12
CA GLY A 38 -10.62 -37.09 29.58
C GLY A 38 -9.44 -36.48 30.36
N ALA A 39 -8.21 -36.54 29.83
CA ALA A 39 -6.99 -36.17 30.55
C ALA A 39 -6.62 -34.67 30.48
N ILE A 40 -7.33 -33.88 29.68
CA ILE A 40 -7.04 -32.45 29.47
C ILE A 40 -7.22 -31.66 30.77
N ARG A 41 -8.24 -31.99 31.58
CA ARG A 41 -8.46 -31.32 32.87
C ARG A 41 -7.33 -31.61 33.86
N SER A 42 -6.84 -32.85 33.92
CA SER A 42 -5.74 -33.22 34.82
C SER A 42 -4.40 -32.63 34.37
N ALA A 43 -4.12 -32.59 33.06
CA ALA A 43 -2.89 -32.00 32.53
C ALA A 43 -2.83 -30.48 32.73
N VAL A 44 -3.97 -29.78 32.62
CA VAL A 44 -4.06 -28.34 32.91
C VAL A 44 -3.91 -28.08 34.41
N ILE A 45 -4.53 -28.89 35.27
CA ILE A 45 -4.41 -28.77 36.73
C ILE A 45 -2.96 -29.03 37.17
N ILE A 46 -2.31 -30.08 36.67
CA ILE A 46 -0.92 -30.40 36.99
C ILE A 46 0.02 -29.28 36.50
N SER A 47 -0.21 -28.75 35.29
CA SER A 47 0.57 -27.61 34.77
C SER A 47 0.41 -26.35 35.64
N LEU A 48 -0.81 -26.07 36.13
CA LEU A 48 -1.05 -24.95 37.05
C LEU A 48 -0.36 -25.14 38.40
N VAL A 49 -0.39 -26.36 38.97
CA VAL A 49 0.29 -26.67 40.23
C VAL A 49 1.80 -26.46 40.11
N TRP A 50 2.41 -26.92 39.01
CA TRP A 50 3.84 -26.72 38.76
C TRP A 50 4.21 -25.25 38.48
N LEU A 51 3.34 -24.49 37.81
CA LEU A 51 3.55 -23.05 37.61
C LEU A 51 3.54 -22.29 38.95
N VAL A 52 2.58 -22.59 39.82
CA VAL A 52 2.46 -21.99 41.15
C VAL A 52 3.65 -22.39 42.03
N ALA A 53 4.06 -23.66 41.99
CA ALA A 53 5.25 -24.12 42.71
C ALA A 53 6.54 -23.44 42.21
N GLY A 54 6.68 -23.26 40.89
CA GLY A 54 7.80 -22.54 40.28
C GLY A 54 7.85 -21.07 40.68
N PHE A 55 6.70 -20.38 40.72
CA PHE A 55 6.62 -19.00 41.21
C PHE A 55 6.94 -18.89 42.70
N ALA A 56 6.45 -19.83 43.52
CA ALA A 56 6.76 -19.87 44.95
C ALA A 56 8.26 -20.12 45.21
N ALA A 57 8.89 -21.02 44.45
CA ALA A 57 10.31 -21.28 44.52
C ALA A 57 11.15 -20.08 44.07
N ALA A 58 10.76 -19.40 42.99
CA ALA A 58 11.42 -18.18 42.52
C ALA A 58 11.29 -17.03 43.53
N ALA A 59 10.09 -16.82 44.10
CA ALA A 59 9.86 -15.82 45.14
C ALA A 59 10.66 -16.14 46.42
N TYR A 60 10.72 -17.41 46.82
CA TYR A 60 11.55 -17.87 47.94
C TYR A 60 13.04 -17.61 47.68
N TYR A 61 13.53 -17.92 46.48
CA TYR A 61 14.92 -17.73 46.10
C TYR A 61 15.33 -16.25 46.10
N VAL A 62 14.52 -15.37 45.49
CA VAL A 62 14.76 -13.92 45.48
C VAL A 62 14.74 -13.33 46.89
N ARG A 63 13.86 -13.85 47.76
CA ARG A 63 13.78 -13.41 49.16
C ARG A 63 14.99 -13.84 49.99
N ARG A 64 15.62 -14.97 49.64
CA ARG A 64 16.82 -15.50 50.33
C ARG A 64 18.13 -14.97 49.76
N HIS A 65 18.12 -14.48 48.52
CA HIS A 65 19.28 -13.95 47.81
C HIS A 65 18.97 -12.58 47.15
N PRO A 66 18.70 -11.53 47.95
CA PRO A 66 18.28 -10.22 47.45
C PRO A 66 19.33 -9.52 46.55
N ASP A 67 20.61 -9.89 46.69
CA ASP A 67 21.71 -9.30 45.91
C ASP A 67 21.88 -9.92 44.51
N ALA A 68 21.24 -11.06 44.24
CA ALA A 68 21.34 -11.76 42.95
C ALA A 68 20.71 -10.98 41.79
N LEU A 69 19.83 -10.02 42.06
CA LEU A 69 19.22 -9.14 41.06
C LEU A 69 20.02 -7.85 40.80
N ARG A 70 21.06 -7.57 41.60
CA ARG A 70 21.83 -6.30 41.52
C ARG A 70 23.16 -6.41 40.76
N SER A 71 23.57 -7.60 40.32
CA SER A 71 24.86 -7.83 39.64
C SER A 71 24.78 -8.04 38.12
N GLY A 72 23.75 -7.52 37.45
CA GLY A 72 23.66 -7.51 35.98
C GLY A 72 24.17 -6.22 35.31
N GLY A 73 24.56 -5.21 36.08
CA GLY A 73 24.93 -3.89 35.58
C GLY A 73 26.40 -3.53 35.82
N GLY A 74 27.26 -3.89 34.86
CA GLY A 74 28.53 -3.19 34.60
C GLY A 74 29.81 -3.85 35.12
N ALA A 75 30.69 -4.24 34.20
CA ALA A 75 32.09 -3.79 34.15
C ALA A 75 32.84 -4.40 32.95
N ALA A 76 33.19 -3.55 31.97
CA ALA A 76 34.44 -3.64 31.25
C ALA A 76 34.89 -2.20 30.91
N LYS A 77 35.62 -1.57 31.83
CA LYS A 77 36.64 -0.53 31.57
C LYS A 77 37.24 -0.03 32.88
N GLY A 78 38.55 -0.18 33.01
CA GLY A 78 39.35 0.46 34.04
C GLY A 78 40.84 0.32 33.75
N ALA A 79 41.47 1.40 33.28
CA ALA A 79 42.85 1.78 33.58
C ALA A 79 43.07 3.28 33.19
N PRO A 80 43.56 4.14 34.11
CA PRO A 80 43.76 5.59 33.88
C PRO A 80 45.22 5.96 33.51
N PRO A 81 45.47 7.22 33.07
CA PRO A 81 46.74 7.61 32.45
C PRO A 81 47.72 8.32 33.41
N HIS A 82 49.03 8.14 33.14
CA HIS A 82 50.09 9.00 33.66
C HIS A 82 50.57 9.98 32.59
N GLN A 83 50.78 11.22 33.03
CA GLN A 83 51.33 12.36 32.30
C GLN A 83 52.83 12.21 32.02
N LEU A 84 53.29 12.72 30.88
CA LEU A 84 54.52 13.52 30.75
C LEU A 84 54.33 14.46 29.54
N GLY A 85 54.32 15.77 29.81
CA GLY A 85 54.50 16.79 28.77
C GLY A 85 55.97 17.15 28.65
N VAL A 86 56.35 17.75 27.52
CA VAL A 86 57.13 19.00 27.38
C VAL A 86 57.46 19.20 25.89
N GLY A 87 57.10 20.38 25.36
CA GLY A 87 58.04 21.19 24.58
C GLY A 87 57.86 21.28 23.07
N GLY A 88 57.43 22.47 22.61
CA GLY A 88 58.28 23.22 21.68
C GLY A 88 57.74 23.55 20.28
N ALA A 89 57.34 24.82 20.14
CA ALA A 89 57.54 25.69 18.97
C ALA A 89 56.77 25.42 17.65
N GLY A 90 55.87 26.37 17.29
CA GLY A 90 55.54 26.70 15.89
C GLY A 90 56.63 27.59 15.26
N PRO A 91 56.32 28.49 14.32
CA PRO A 91 55.22 28.54 13.33
C PRO A 91 55.75 28.86 11.90
N ARG A 92 54.89 28.85 10.87
CA ARG A 92 54.60 30.01 9.97
C ARG A 92 54.16 29.63 8.55
N CYS A 93 53.26 30.51 8.12
CA CYS A 93 52.60 30.69 6.83
C CYS A 93 53.52 30.82 5.61
N GLY A 94 52.93 30.54 4.44
CA GLY A 94 53.31 31.12 3.15
C GLY A 94 52.12 31.16 2.20
N ARG A 95 51.54 32.36 2.00
CA ARG A 95 50.87 32.78 0.75
C ARG A 95 51.96 32.84 -0.35
N SER A 96 51.70 32.74 -1.65
CA SER A 96 50.92 33.69 -2.46
C SER A 96 50.88 33.27 -3.95
N ASP A 97 49.75 33.58 -4.57
CA ASP A 97 49.54 34.25 -5.87
C ASP A 97 50.13 33.75 -7.20
N GLY A 98 49.23 33.71 -8.20
CA GLY A 98 49.44 34.42 -9.46
C GLY A 98 49.45 33.57 -10.74
N GLY A 99 48.59 33.91 -11.72
CA GLY A 99 48.78 33.46 -13.10
C GLY A 99 47.54 33.58 -14.00
N ALA A 100 47.45 34.69 -14.72
CA ALA A 100 46.37 35.09 -15.61
C ALA A 100 46.43 34.46 -17.02
N GLY A 101 45.25 34.31 -17.64
CA GLY A 101 44.97 34.86 -18.98
C GLY A 101 45.22 34.00 -20.24
N PRO A 102 44.52 34.29 -21.35
CA PRO A 102 44.20 33.31 -22.41
C PRO A 102 44.78 33.65 -23.79
N HIS A 103 44.92 32.64 -24.68
CA HIS A 103 45.16 32.84 -26.11
C HIS A 103 44.50 31.74 -26.97
N GLY A 104 43.51 32.14 -27.79
CA GLY A 104 43.79 32.38 -29.21
C GLY A 104 43.54 31.28 -30.26
N VAL A 105 42.56 31.59 -31.12
CA VAL A 105 42.61 31.63 -32.60
C VAL A 105 42.08 30.43 -33.44
N ASP A 106 40.91 30.70 -34.04
CA ASP A 106 40.43 30.45 -35.42
C ASP A 106 41.04 29.35 -36.31
N ARG A 107 40.15 28.60 -37.00
CA ARG A 107 39.82 28.90 -38.41
C ARG A 107 38.64 28.09 -38.97
N ALA A 108 37.71 28.82 -39.56
CA ALA A 108 36.69 28.35 -40.48
C ALA A 108 37.29 27.95 -41.85
N ARG A 109 36.62 27.04 -42.56
CA ARG A 109 36.60 27.03 -44.03
C ARG A 109 35.24 26.53 -44.54
N ALA A 110 34.53 27.44 -45.19
CA ALA A 110 33.47 27.14 -46.14
C ALA A 110 34.10 26.98 -47.54
N VAL A 111 33.60 26.05 -48.36
CA VAL A 111 33.53 26.21 -49.82
C VAL A 111 32.22 25.58 -50.33
N ARG A 112 31.68 26.25 -51.34
CA ARG A 112 30.36 26.22 -51.94
C ARG A 112 30.17 25.15 -53.03
N ASP A 113 28.88 25.02 -53.35
CA ASP A 113 28.26 25.08 -54.69
C ASP A 113 27.98 23.80 -55.47
N GLY A 114 26.79 23.77 -56.08
CA GLY A 114 26.39 22.68 -56.98
C GLY A 114 24.92 22.51 -57.35
N GLY A 115 24.15 23.59 -57.48
CA GLY A 115 23.08 23.80 -58.49
C GLY A 115 22.07 22.71 -58.95
N ARG A 116 20.79 23.12 -58.85
CA ARG A 116 19.79 23.28 -59.95
C ARG A 116 18.73 22.19 -60.27
N ARG A 117 17.48 22.58 -59.95
CA ARG A 117 16.33 22.91 -60.85
C ARG A 117 15.25 21.86 -61.24
N HIS A 118 14.01 22.29 -60.92
CA HIS A 118 12.74 22.31 -61.71
C HIS A 118 12.01 21.02 -62.10
N HIS A 119 10.73 20.89 -61.67
CA HIS A 119 9.55 21.20 -62.52
C HIS A 119 8.19 21.06 -61.79
N ARG A 120 7.53 22.20 -61.54
CA ARG A 120 6.16 22.59 -61.96
C ARG A 120 5.20 21.47 -62.48
N ARG A 121 3.98 21.34 -61.92
CA ARG A 121 2.70 21.96 -62.40
C ARG A 121 1.41 21.32 -61.81
N SER A 122 0.50 22.21 -61.39
CA SER A 122 -0.94 22.31 -61.73
C SER A 122 -2.01 21.35 -61.17
N ALA A 123 -2.93 21.95 -60.40
CA ALA A 123 -4.36 21.63 -60.36
C ALA A 123 -5.08 22.12 -61.64
N PRO A 124 -6.36 21.76 -61.92
CA PRO A 124 -7.49 22.56 -61.38
C PRO A 124 -8.86 21.83 -61.20
N GLY A 125 -9.70 22.36 -60.29
CA GLY A 125 -10.98 22.99 -60.68
C GLY A 125 -12.34 22.26 -60.51
N ARG A 126 -13.14 22.81 -59.58
CA ARG A 126 -14.53 23.35 -59.73
C ARG A 126 -15.78 22.55 -59.29
N ASP A 127 -16.47 23.22 -58.35
CA ASP A 127 -17.89 23.64 -58.29
C ASP A 127 -19.05 22.63 -58.27
N ALA A 128 -19.79 22.65 -57.16
CA ALA A 128 -21.21 23.01 -57.18
C ALA A 128 -21.67 23.55 -55.82
N ARG A 129 -22.07 24.83 -55.79
CA ARG A 129 -22.82 25.49 -54.72
C ARG A 129 -24.32 25.27 -54.91
N ARG A 130 -25.08 25.07 -53.82
CA ARG A 130 -26.41 25.70 -53.59
C ARG A 130 -26.70 25.87 -52.08
N HIS A 131 -26.69 27.13 -51.64
CA HIS A 131 -27.74 27.88 -50.92
C HIS A 131 -28.78 27.09 -50.08
N LEU A 132 -29.07 27.39 -48.80
CA LEU A 132 -29.57 28.66 -48.24
C LEU A 132 -29.35 28.80 -46.71
N GLU A 133 -29.02 30.05 -46.33
CA GLU A 133 -29.46 30.85 -45.16
C GLU A 133 -29.16 30.38 -43.71
N ARG A 134 -28.20 31.02 -43.02
CA ARG A 134 -28.20 32.35 -42.34
C ARG A 134 -28.75 32.27 -40.90
N VAL A 135 -27.85 32.23 -39.91
CA VAL A 135 -27.72 33.27 -38.85
C VAL A 135 -26.23 33.38 -38.51
N GLY A 136 -25.77 34.62 -38.31
CA GLY A 136 -24.38 35.05 -38.43
C GLY A 136 -23.46 34.83 -37.23
N CYS A 137 -22.17 34.78 -37.60
CA CYS A 137 -21.03 35.51 -37.01
C CYS A 137 -20.67 35.22 -35.54
N ARG A 138 -19.59 34.48 -35.27
CA ARG A 138 -18.15 34.86 -35.33
C ARG A 138 -17.63 35.00 -33.88
N GLY A 139 -16.67 34.17 -33.52
CA GLY A 139 -15.95 34.28 -32.26
C GLY A 139 -14.99 33.12 -32.04
N LEU A 140 -13.85 33.19 -32.71
CA LEU A 140 -12.68 32.32 -32.56
C LEU A 140 -12.12 32.35 -31.13
N LEU A 141 -11.39 31.26 -30.82
CA LEU A 141 -10.34 31.10 -29.80
C LEU A 141 -10.77 30.82 -28.35
N GLY A 142 -10.42 29.62 -27.89
CA GLY A 142 -10.26 29.32 -26.47
C GLY A 142 -10.84 27.99 -26.03
N VAL A 143 -10.35 26.85 -26.55
CA VAL A 143 -10.55 25.57 -25.85
C VAL A 143 -9.75 25.66 -24.55
N ARG A 144 -10.43 26.06 -23.47
CA ARG A 144 -9.89 26.00 -22.11
C ARG A 144 -9.69 24.54 -21.76
N SER A 145 -8.44 24.17 -21.52
CA SER A 145 -8.08 22.92 -20.84
C SER A 145 -8.79 22.87 -19.47
N PRO A 146 -9.33 21.72 -19.01
CA PRO A 146 -9.69 21.58 -17.61
C PRO A 146 -8.39 21.61 -16.79
N GLY A 147 -8.18 22.71 -16.09
CA GLY A 147 -7.04 22.92 -15.21
C GLY A 147 -7.26 22.27 -13.85
N HIS A 148 -6.20 21.65 -13.35
CA HIS A 148 -5.76 21.66 -11.96
C HIS A 148 -6.83 21.48 -10.87
N HIS A 149 -6.92 20.25 -10.33
CA HIS A 149 -7.55 20.00 -9.04
C HIS A 149 -6.68 20.57 -7.91
N ARG A 150 -6.81 21.88 -7.68
CA ARG A 150 -6.53 22.48 -6.39
C ARG A 150 -7.84 22.43 -5.62
N TRP A 151 -7.93 21.52 -4.65
CA TRP A 151 -9.09 21.43 -3.77
C TRP A 151 -9.17 22.72 -2.95
N ARG A 152 -10.01 23.67 -3.38
CA ARG A 152 -10.51 24.77 -2.55
C ARG A 152 -11.83 24.29 -1.97
N GLY A 153 -11.76 23.56 -0.86
CA GLY A 153 -12.91 23.48 0.03
C GLY A 153 -13.13 24.86 0.62
N ASP A 154 -14.29 25.45 0.37
CA ASP A 154 -14.78 26.60 1.14
C ASP A 154 -15.12 26.08 2.55
N LEU A 155 -14.10 25.99 3.40
CA LEU A 155 -14.25 25.67 4.82
C LEU A 155 -14.80 26.89 5.54
N ARG A 156 -16.10 27.14 5.40
CA ARG A 156 -16.82 27.99 6.35
C ARG A 156 -17.31 27.12 7.51
N GLY A 157 -16.48 26.99 8.55
CA GLY A 157 -16.94 26.58 9.89
C GLY A 157 -16.30 25.34 10.54
N GLY A 158 -15.36 24.64 9.91
CA GLY A 158 -14.72 23.47 10.54
C GLY A 158 -13.70 23.86 11.61
N ARG A 159 -13.88 23.39 12.87
CA ARG A 159 -12.81 23.41 13.88
C ARG A 159 -11.66 22.53 13.39
N ARG A 160 -10.48 23.12 13.19
CA ARG A 160 -9.24 22.39 12.92
C ARG A 160 -8.77 21.77 14.23
N LEU A 161 -8.68 20.45 14.30
CA LEU A 161 -8.04 19.77 15.42
C LEU A 161 -6.53 19.91 15.19
N VAL A 162 -5.88 20.77 15.97
CA VAL A 162 -4.45 21.01 15.86
C VAL A 162 -3.72 19.84 16.51
N THR A 163 -3.15 18.96 15.70
CA THR A 163 -2.06 18.09 16.14
C THR A 163 -0.81 18.97 16.25
N GLY A 164 -0.15 18.96 17.41
CA GLY A 164 0.93 19.91 17.76
C GLY A 164 2.26 19.75 17.03
N ASP A 165 2.30 19.13 15.84
CA ASP A 165 3.55 18.75 15.16
C ASP A 165 3.80 19.41 13.79
N GLY A 166 2.95 20.34 13.35
CA GLY A 166 3.15 21.09 12.10
C GLY A 166 2.95 20.28 10.81
N ARG A 167 2.55 19.01 10.88
CA ARG A 167 2.06 18.24 9.71
C ARG A 167 0.58 18.54 9.53
N GLY A 168 0.11 18.61 8.28
CA GLY A 168 -1.24 19.07 7.94
C GLY A 168 -2.33 18.45 8.82
N GLY A 169 -2.88 19.26 9.74
CA GLY A 169 -3.79 18.78 10.77
C GLY A 169 -5.12 18.26 10.23
N TRP A 170 -5.78 17.44 11.03
CA TRP A 170 -7.10 16.90 10.74
C TRP A 170 -8.17 17.99 10.73
N ALA A 171 -9.00 17.98 9.69
CA ALA A 171 -10.21 18.79 9.60
C ALA A 171 -11.42 17.94 10.02
N LEU A 172 -12.22 18.41 10.97
CA LEU A 172 -13.49 17.78 11.31
C LEU A 172 -14.47 17.97 10.14
N VAL A 173 -14.97 16.86 9.60
CA VAL A 173 -15.92 16.84 8.47
C VAL A 173 -17.35 16.75 8.98
N ALA A 174 -17.57 15.90 10.00
CA ALA A 174 -18.87 15.75 10.64
C ALA A 174 -18.66 15.37 12.11
N GLY A 175 -19.51 15.90 12.98
CA GLY A 175 -19.57 15.52 14.39
C GLY A 175 -21.00 15.74 14.88
N ASP A 176 -21.75 14.66 15.04
CA ASP A 176 -23.06 14.68 15.68
C ASP A 176 -23.08 13.70 16.87
N THR A 177 -24.26 13.49 17.47
CA THR A 177 -24.41 12.59 18.63
C THR A 177 -24.16 11.12 18.28
N GLY A 178 -24.06 10.76 16.99
CA GLY A 178 -23.98 9.40 16.45
C GLY A 178 -22.66 9.04 15.77
N LEU A 179 -21.85 10.01 15.33
CA LEU A 179 -20.56 9.75 14.67
C LEU A 179 -19.65 10.97 14.67
N ALA A 180 -18.33 10.74 14.74
CA ALA A 180 -17.35 11.77 14.39
C ALA A 180 -16.49 11.33 13.20
N ILE A 181 -16.25 12.26 12.27
CA ILE A 181 -15.46 12.06 11.06
C ILE A 181 -14.44 13.20 10.92
N ALA A 182 -13.19 12.85 10.69
CA ALA A 182 -12.16 13.81 10.31
C ALA A 182 -11.39 13.37 9.06
N GLU A 183 -10.81 14.34 8.36
CA GLU A 183 -10.01 14.09 7.15
C GLU A 183 -8.72 14.92 7.09
N ARG A 184 -7.73 14.40 6.37
CA ARG A 184 -6.49 15.10 6.00
C ARG A 184 -5.88 14.53 4.72
N GLY A 185 -4.82 15.16 4.23
CA GLY A 185 -3.95 14.56 3.21
C GLY A 185 -2.95 13.57 3.83
N ALA A 186 -2.74 12.43 3.16
CA ALA A 186 -1.73 11.43 3.52
C ALA A 186 -1.42 10.51 2.32
N LEU A 187 -0.18 10.01 2.20
CA LEU A 187 0.20 8.99 1.19
C LEU A 187 -0.19 9.35 -0.26
N GLY A 188 -0.08 10.63 -0.63
CA GLY A 188 -0.48 11.13 -1.96
C GLY A 188 -2.00 11.06 -2.22
N THR A 189 -2.82 10.96 -1.17
CA THR A 189 -4.29 10.89 -1.25
C THR A 189 -4.96 11.53 -0.01
N SER A 190 -6.28 11.35 0.14
CA SER A 190 -7.01 11.73 1.35
C SER A 190 -7.10 10.55 2.33
N ALA A 191 -6.87 10.84 3.60
CA ALA A 191 -7.18 9.96 4.71
C ALA A 191 -8.45 10.46 5.40
N ARG A 192 -9.41 9.56 5.65
CA ARG A 192 -10.61 9.82 6.44
C ARG A 192 -10.72 8.81 7.57
N VAL A 193 -11.08 9.29 8.75
CA VAL A 193 -11.29 8.47 9.93
C VAL A 193 -12.68 8.77 10.46
N ALA A 194 -13.51 7.74 10.60
CA ALA A 194 -14.79 7.83 11.26
C ALA A 194 -14.80 6.92 12.50
N VAL A 195 -15.38 7.40 13.61
CA VAL A 195 -15.42 6.67 14.88
C VAL A 195 -16.78 6.73 15.54
N TRP A 196 -17.12 5.64 16.22
CA TRP A 196 -18.25 5.55 17.14
C TRP A 196 -17.79 4.88 18.45
N PRO A 197 -17.94 5.51 19.63
CA PRO A 197 -18.56 6.81 19.88
C PRO A 197 -17.71 8.01 19.41
N PRO A 198 -18.31 9.21 19.20
CA PRO A 198 -17.61 10.41 18.72
C PRO A 198 -16.45 10.84 19.63
N SER A 199 -16.57 10.56 20.94
CA SER A 199 -15.55 10.87 21.95
C SER A 199 -14.21 10.15 21.73
N ALA A 200 -14.17 9.13 20.87
CA ALA A 200 -12.98 8.35 20.61
C ALA A 200 -12.09 8.94 19.49
N LEU A 201 -12.51 10.06 18.88
CA LEU A 201 -11.88 10.61 17.67
C LEU A 201 -10.41 10.97 17.90
N ASP A 202 -10.10 11.82 18.88
CA ASP A 202 -8.72 12.29 19.09
C ASP A 202 -7.71 11.17 19.32
N THR A 203 -8.12 10.13 20.05
CA THR A 203 -7.28 8.93 20.27
C THR A 203 -7.08 8.15 18.98
N ALA A 204 -8.13 7.98 18.17
CA ALA A 204 -8.00 7.33 16.86
C ALA A 204 -7.08 8.12 15.92
N LEU A 205 -7.26 9.45 15.84
CA LEU A 205 -6.49 10.29 14.93
C LEU A 205 -4.99 10.21 15.23
N ARG A 206 -4.58 10.28 16.50
CA ARG A 206 -3.17 10.11 16.89
C ARG A 206 -2.60 8.74 16.52
N ALA A 207 -3.36 7.68 16.73
CA ALA A 207 -2.93 6.32 16.39
C ALA A 207 -2.81 6.13 14.87
N VAL A 208 -3.81 6.61 14.12
CA VAL A 208 -3.81 6.59 12.65
C VAL A 208 -2.63 7.39 12.11
N ASP A 209 -2.36 8.58 12.64
CA ASP A 209 -1.24 9.41 12.21
C ASP A 209 0.11 8.71 12.36
N GLY A 210 0.35 8.10 13.52
CA GLY A 210 1.57 7.34 13.75
C GLY A 210 1.77 6.24 12.69
N GLN A 211 0.69 5.52 12.35
CA GLN A 211 0.74 4.45 11.36
C GLN A 211 0.94 4.97 9.93
N LEU A 212 0.24 6.04 9.53
CA LEU A 212 0.41 6.62 8.19
C LEU A 212 1.82 7.16 7.98
N ASP A 213 2.40 7.80 8.98
CA ASP A 213 3.76 8.32 8.92
C ASP A 213 4.83 7.21 8.92
N GLU A 214 4.58 6.10 9.62
CA GLU A 214 5.45 4.93 9.58
C GLU A 214 5.42 4.26 8.21
N VAL A 215 4.23 4.04 7.64
CA VAL A 215 4.07 3.45 6.32
C VAL A 215 4.64 4.36 5.23
N ASP A 216 4.45 5.68 5.29
CA ASP A 216 5.02 6.60 4.29
C ASP A 216 6.56 6.53 4.26
N ARG A 217 7.21 6.51 5.45
CA ARG A 217 8.67 6.39 5.56
C ARG A 217 9.19 5.00 5.18
N ALA A 218 8.40 3.96 5.34
CA ALA A 218 8.81 2.60 4.98
C ALA A 218 8.61 2.32 3.48
N ALA A 219 7.41 2.58 2.96
CA ALA A 219 6.90 1.98 1.73
C ALA A 219 6.66 2.98 0.57
N SER A 220 6.89 4.28 0.77
CA SER A 220 6.63 5.27 -0.30
C SER A 220 7.69 5.20 -1.40
N ARG A 221 7.29 4.92 -2.65
CA ARG A 221 8.20 4.97 -3.80
C ARG A 221 8.56 6.38 -4.27
N PHE A 222 7.85 7.39 -3.78
CA PHE A 222 8.01 8.78 -4.23
C PHE A 222 8.93 9.59 -3.33
N ARG A 223 9.21 9.06 -2.14
CA ARG A 223 10.08 9.66 -1.15
C ARG A 223 11.51 9.13 -1.31
N PRO A 224 12.50 9.99 -1.60
CA PRO A 224 13.89 9.54 -1.67
C PRO A 224 14.42 8.99 -0.33
N ASP A 225 13.87 9.46 0.78
CA ASP A 225 14.24 9.05 2.14
C ASP A 225 13.46 7.83 2.65
N SER A 226 12.56 7.25 1.85
CA SER A 226 11.88 6.03 2.28
C SER A 226 12.80 4.82 2.23
N GLU A 227 12.50 3.82 3.07
CA GLU A 227 13.21 2.56 3.04
C GLU A 227 13.07 1.83 1.70
N LEU A 228 11.86 1.77 1.14
CA LEU A 228 11.61 1.16 -0.18
C LEU A 228 12.42 1.82 -1.29
N SER A 229 12.50 3.16 -1.32
CA SER A 229 13.29 3.87 -2.33
C SER A 229 14.78 3.58 -2.19
N ARG A 230 15.30 3.52 -0.95
CA ARG A 230 16.69 3.11 -0.70
C ARG A 230 16.94 1.67 -1.13
N VAL A 231 16.03 0.75 -0.81
CA VAL A 231 16.10 -0.65 -1.25
C VAL A 231 16.12 -0.72 -2.77
N ASN A 232 15.26 0.02 -3.47
CA ASN A 232 15.20 0.03 -4.93
C ASN A 232 16.45 0.63 -5.59
N ALA A 233 17.03 1.68 -5.01
CA ALA A 233 18.22 2.35 -5.52
C ALA A 233 19.51 1.56 -5.27
N ALA A 234 19.50 0.68 -4.28
CA ALA A 234 20.64 -0.15 -3.90
C ALA A 234 20.97 -1.22 -4.96
N ALA A 235 22.27 -1.43 -5.17
CA ALA A 235 22.81 -2.47 -6.06
C ALA A 235 22.81 -3.87 -5.40
N GLN A 236 22.66 -3.91 -4.08
CA GLN A 236 22.54 -5.12 -3.27
C GLN A 236 21.30 -5.94 -3.67
N ASP A 237 21.39 -7.25 -3.47
CA ASP A 237 20.35 -8.25 -3.72
C ASP A 237 19.75 -8.82 -2.42
N ALA A 238 20.30 -8.46 -1.26
CA ALA A 238 19.84 -8.88 0.06
C ALA A 238 19.73 -7.69 1.04
N PHE A 239 18.67 -7.67 1.84
CA PHE A 239 18.39 -6.59 2.79
C PHE A 239 17.72 -7.14 4.07
N VAL A 240 17.99 -6.51 5.21
CA VAL A 240 17.17 -6.66 6.41
C VAL A 240 16.25 -5.46 6.48
N LEU A 241 14.94 -5.72 6.40
CA LEU A 241 13.91 -4.68 6.36
C LEU A 241 13.45 -4.27 7.75
N SER A 242 12.88 -3.08 7.86
CA SER A 242 12.04 -2.73 9.00
C SER A 242 10.82 -3.64 9.07
N GLU A 243 10.23 -3.74 10.27
CA GLU A 243 8.99 -4.48 10.48
C GLU A 243 7.90 -4.01 9.50
N THR A 244 7.69 -2.70 9.42
CA THR A 244 6.63 -2.11 8.58
C THR A 244 6.84 -2.38 7.09
N LEU A 245 8.07 -2.28 6.56
CA LEU A 245 8.31 -2.60 5.15
C LEU A 245 8.20 -4.11 4.88
N SER A 246 8.66 -4.96 5.82
CA SER A 246 8.53 -6.41 5.69
C SER A 246 7.07 -6.86 5.63
N GLN A 247 6.20 -6.31 6.50
CA GLN A 247 4.77 -6.60 6.49
C GLN A 247 4.10 -6.11 5.19
N ALA A 248 4.40 -4.88 4.76
CA ALA A 248 3.85 -4.34 3.53
C ALA A 248 4.24 -5.19 2.29
N LEU A 249 5.50 -5.65 2.25
CA LEU A 249 6.00 -6.51 1.18
C LEU A 249 5.41 -7.93 1.27
N ALA A 250 5.22 -8.47 2.49
CA ALA A 250 4.58 -9.76 2.69
C ALA A 250 3.15 -9.77 2.13
N VAL A 251 2.36 -8.70 2.40
CA VAL A 251 1.03 -8.51 1.82
C VAL A 251 1.08 -8.42 0.30
N ALA A 252 2.07 -7.72 -0.27
CA ALA A 252 2.19 -7.61 -1.71
C ALA A 252 2.58 -8.94 -2.40
N LEU A 253 3.47 -9.73 -1.77
CA LEU A 253 3.82 -11.06 -2.26
C LEU A 253 2.67 -12.07 -2.08
N TRP A 254 1.88 -11.94 -1.01
CA TRP A 254 0.63 -12.68 -0.87
C TRP A 254 -0.34 -12.35 -2.00
N ALA A 255 -0.57 -11.07 -2.30
CA ALA A 255 -1.44 -10.64 -3.38
C ALA A 255 -0.98 -11.18 -4.75
N ALA A 256 0.33 -11.18 -4.99
CA ALA A 256 0.92 -11.74 -6.21
C ALA A 256 0.69 -13.25 -6.33
N ARG A 257 0.93 -14.01 -5.25
CA ARG A 257 0.63 -15.46 -5.23
C ARG A 257 -0.84 -15.74 -5.45
N TRP A 258 -1.70 -15.10 -4.66
CA TRP A 258 -3.13 -15.35 -4.65
C TRP A 258 -3.81 -14.99 -5.98
N SER A 259 -3.39 -13.89 -6.62
CA SER A 259 -3.95 -13.46 -7.90
C SER A 259 -3.33 -14.13 -9.13
N GLY A 260 -2.35 -15.02 -8.95
CA GLY A 260 -1.60 -15.64 -10.05
C GLY A 260 -0.62 -14.69 -10.74
N GLY A 261 -0.22 -13.61 -10.08
CA GLY A 261 0.68 -12.58 -10.62
C GLY A 261 -0.03 -11.39 -11.27
N ARG A 262 -1.36 -11.30 -11.20
CA ARG A 262 -2.11 -10.13 -11.69
C ARG A 262 -1.85 -8.88 -10.86
N VAL A 263 -1.51 -9.05 -9.58
CA VAL A 263 -1.02 -7.99 -8.69
C VAL A 263 0.43 -8.29 -8.34
N ASP A 264 1.38 -7.78 -9.12
CA ASP A 264 2.79 -8.08 -8.96
C ASP A 264 3.56 -6.87 -8.38
N PRO A 265 4.23 -6.99 -7.20
CA PRO A 265 5.00 -5.89 -6.62
C PRO A 265 6.27 -5.52 -7.41
N THR A 266 6.60 -6.21 -8.50
CA THR A 266 7.79 -5.96 -9.32
C THR A 266 7.52 -5.11 -10.56
N VAL A 267 6.31 -4.54 -10.65
CA VAL A 267 5.87 -3.63 -11.74
C VAL A 267 6.52 -2.24 -11.71
N GLY A 268 7.31 -1.91 -10.68
CA GLY A 268 7.90 -0.58 -10.50
C GLY A 268 8.71 -0.12 -11.72
N GLY A 269 9.52 -1.01 -12.29
CA GLY A 269 10.28 -0.72 -13.50
C GLY A 269 9.39 -0.44 -14.73
N ALA A 270 8.28 -1.17 -14.87
CA ALA A 270 7.32 -0.97 -15.95
C ALA A 270 6.60 0.38 -15.82
N LEU A 271 6.16 0.73 -14.61
CA LEU A 271 5.53 2.02 -14.31
C LEU A 271 6.46 3.20 -14.62
N VAL A 272 7.72 3.12 -14.19
CA VAL A 272 8.74 4.15 -14.50
C VAL A 272 8.98 4.23 -16.01
N ALA A 273 9.09 3.09 -16.71
CA ALA A 273 9.27 3.06 -18.16
C ALA A 273 8.11 3.73 -18.92
N LEU A 274 6.87 3.62 -18.41
CA LEU A 274 5.69 4.30 -18.95
C LEU A 274 5.58 5.78 -18.57
N GLY A 275 6.44 6.28 -17.67
CA GLY A 275 6.54 7.69 -17.27
C GLY A 275 5.85 8.02 -15.95
N TYR A 276 5.54 7.01 -15.11
CA TYR A 276 5.03 7.23 -13.76
C TYR A 276 6.18 7.19 -12.72
N ASP A 277 7.17 8.05 -12.89
CA ASP A 277 8.40 8.14 -12.09
C ASP A 277 8.29 9.02 -10.83
N ARG A 278 7.23 9.81 -10.72
CA ARG A 278 7.01 10.81 -9.66
C ARG A 278 5.57 10.77 -9.15
N ASP A 279 5.32 11.42 -8.02
CA ASP A 279 3.95 11.55 -7.49
C ASP A 279 3.01 12.06 -8.58
N PHE A 280 1.79 11.54 -8.62
CA PHE A 280 0.82 11.88 -9.65
C PHE A 280 0.59 13.40 -9.75
N SER A 281 0.64 14.14 -8.64
CA SER A 281 0.53 15.60 -8.64
C SER A 281 1.61 16.29 -9.48
N ALA A 282 2.76 15.63 -9.68
CA ALA A 282 3.90 16.12 -10.45
C ALA A 282 3.99 15.54 -11.87
N VAL A 283 3.23 14.49 -12.21
CA VAL A 283 3.21 13.89 -13.57
C VAL A 283 2.49 14.80 -14.58
N GLY A 284 1.55 15.62 -14.12
CA GLY A 284 0.65 16.42 -14.97
C GLY A 284 1.24 17.69 -15.63
N THR A 285 2.51 18.03 -15.42
CA THR A 285 3.07 19.34 -15.84
C THR A 285 4.05 19.30 -17.02
N ALA A 286 4.54 18.12 -17.44
CA ALA A 286 5.50 18.03 -18.54
C ALA A 286 4.79 17.88 -19.91
N ARG A 287 4.47 19.01 -20.56
CA ARG A 287 3.99 19.09 -21.96
C ARG A 287 5.11 18.95 -23.00
N VAL A 288 6.17 18.21 -22.70
CA VAL A 288 7.19 17.88 -23.71
C VAL A 288 6.65 16.70 -24.52
N SER A 289 6.71 16.79 -25.85
CA SER A 289 6.38 15.69 -26.75
C SER A 289 7.41 14.56 -26.58
N LEU A 290 7.26 13.79 -25.50
CA LEU A 290 8.11 12.65 -25.21
C LEU A 290 7.78 11.51 -26.16
N PRO A 291 8.78 10.71 -26.57
CA PRO A 291 8.56 9.49 -27.34
C PRO A 291 7.55 8.57 -26.64
N ALA A 292 6.84 7.79 -27.45
CA ALA A 292 5.99 6.71 -26.94
C ALA A 292 6.83 5.82 -26.00
N PRO A 293 6.30 5.47 -24.82
CA PRO A 293 7.03 4.61 -23.91
C PRO A 293 7.13 3.20 -24.49
N ILE A 294 8.21 2.51 -24.15
CA ILE A 294 8.37 1.08 -24.42
C ILE A 294 7.92 0.35 -23.17
N ALA A 295 6.81 -0.36 -23.27
CA ALA A 295 6.33 -1.23 -22.21
C ALA A 295 7.34 -2.36 -21.97
N ARG A 296 7.48 -2.75 -20.70
CA ARG A 296 8.35 -3.85 -20.29
C ARG A 296 7.58 -4.69 -19.28
N PRO A 297 7.48 -6.01 -19.47
CA PRO A 297 6.90 -6.89 -18.47
C PRO A 297 7.54 -6.69 -17.10
N ALA A 298 6.77 -6.97 -16.06
CA ALA A 298 7.28 -7.03 -14.70
C ALA A 298 8.41 -8.07 -14.60
N ALA A 299 9.37 -7.84 -13.71
CA ALA A 299 10.49 -8.77 -13.50
C ALA A 299 10.02 -10.14 -12.97
N GLY A 300 8.84 -10.18 -12.33
CA GLY A 300 8.19 -11.36 -11.83
C GLY A 300 8.43 -11.56 -10.33
N TRP A 301 7.32 -11.57 -9.57
CA TRP A 301 7.35 -11.72 -8.11
C TRP A 301 8.02 -13.00 -7.60
N ARG A 302 8.08 -14.08 -8.40
CA ARG A 302 8.69 -15.37 -8.00
C ARG A 302 10.19 -15.28 -7.71
N GLY A 303 10.87 -14.26 -8.25
CA GLY A 303 12.27 -14.00 -7.95
C GLY A 303 12.50 -13.33 -6.59
N VAL A 304 11.45 -12.82 -5.95
CA VAL A 304 11.53 -12.12 -4.66
C VAL A 304 11.23 -13.10 -3.53
N ARG A 305 12.16 -13.22 -2.58
CA ARG A 305 11.99 -14.01 -1.36
C ARG A 305 12.02 -13.11 -0.15
N LEU A 306 11.09 -13.33 0.77
CA LEU A 306 11.00 -12.64 2.04
C LEU A 306 10.84 -13.71 3.12
N GLU A 307 11.80 -13.77 4.04
CA GLU A 307 11.80 -14.66 5.19
C GLU A 307 11.94 -13.79 6.44
N ASP A 308 10.88 -13.72 7.25
CA ASP A 308 10.73 -12.72 8.31
C ASP A 308 10.94 -11.30 7.78
N ARG A 309 12.11 -10.72 8.07
CA ARG A 309 12.52 -9.38 7.62
C ARG A 309 13.66 -9.42 6.60
N SER A 310 14.14 -10.61 6.23
CA SER A 310 15.22 -10.80 5.28
C SER A 310 14.65 -10.87 3.86
N LEU A 311 14.92 -9.83 3.07
CA LEU A 311 14.55 -9.73 1.67
C LEU A 311 15.71 -10.17 0.78
N HIS A 312 15.43 -11.05 -0.17
CA HIS A 312 16.28 -11.33 -1.32
C HIS A 312 15.54 -10.99 -2.63
N ARG A 313 16.18 -10.24 -3.53
CA ARG A 313 15.63 -9.90 -4.85
C ARG A 313 16.72 -9.92 -5.94
N PRO A 314 16.36 -10.17 -7.22
CA PRO A 314 17.28 -9.99 -8.33
C PRO A 314 17.80 -8.54 -8.39
N ARG A 315 19.08 -8.38 -8.75
CA ARG A 315 19.69 -7.06 -8.93
C ARG A 315 18.95 -6.25 -9.98
N GLY A 316 18.76 -4.96 -9.73
CA GLY A 316 18.05 -4.04 -10.62
C GLY A 316 16.52 -4.16 -10.62
N LEU A 317 15.94 -5.13 -9.89
CA LEU A 317 14.48 -5.26 -9.76
C LEU A 317 13.90 -4.12 -8.90
N SER A 318 13.00 -3.30 -9.44
CA SER A 318 12.33 -2.27 -8.65
C SER A 318 10.99 -2.76 -8.11
N LEU A 319 10.82 -2.67 -6.78
CA LEU A 319 9.59 -2.98 -6.07
C LEU A 319 8.65 -1.77 -6.04
N ASP A 320 7.35 -2.01 -6.21
CA ASP A 320 6.26 -1.04 -6.12
C ASP A 320 5.10 -1.64 -5.33
N LEU A 321 4.71 -0.98 -4.25
CA LEU A 321 3.63 -1.42 -3.36
C LEU A 321 2.34 -0.62 -3.57
N GLY A 322 2.19 0.10 -4.68
CA GLY A 322 1.07 1.00 -4.93
C GLY A 322 -0.30 0.31 -5.04
N ALA A 323 -0.31 -0.97 -5.42
CA ALA A 323 -1.52 -1.79 -5.57
C ALA A 323 -1.99 -2.49 -4.28
N THR A 324 -1.21 -2.41 -3.19
CA THR A 324 -1.54 -3.06 -1.90
C THR A 324 -1.30 -2.15 -0.70
N GLY A 325 -0.44 -1.14 -0.83
CA GLY A 325 0.05 -0.30 0.26
C GLY A 325 -1.04 0.53 0.93
N LYS A 326 -2.04 1.02 0.18
CA LYS A 326 -3.18 1.75 0.76
C LYS A 326 -4.07 0.81 1.58
N GLY A 327 -4.37 -0.37 1.05
CA GLY A 327 -5.13 -1.38 1.78
C GLY A 327 -4.42 -1.81 3.07
N PHE A 328 -3.13 -2.12 2.99
CA PHE A 328 -2.28 -2.42 4.14
C PHE A 328 -2.26 -1.29 5.18
N ALA A 329 -2.02 -0.05 4.73
CA ALA A 329 -1.99 1.11 5.62
C ALA A 329 -3.34 1.34 6.32
N ALA A 330 -4.46 1.15 5.60
CA ALA A 330 -5.79 1.29 6.16
C ALA A 330 -6.06 0.22 7.24
N ASP A 331 -5.74 -1.05 6.96
CA ASP A 331 -5.89 -2.14 7.93
C ASP A 331 -5.01 -1.93 9.18
N ARG A 332 -3.74 -1.56 8.99
CA ARG A 332 -2.78 -1.32 10.09
C ARG A 332 -3.18 -0.11 10.94
N ALA A 333 -3.58 0.99 10.31
CA ALA A 333 -4.07 2.18 11.01
C ALA A 333 -5.37 1.89 11.77
N ALA A 334 -6.28 1.12 11.17
CA ALA A 334 -7.52 0.70 11.79
C ALA A 334 -7.27 -0.18 13.04
N ALA A 335 -6.35 -1.14 12.96
CA ALA A 335 -5.97 -1.98 14.09
C ALA A 335 -5.36 -1.14 15.23
N ALA A 336 -4.36 -0.31 14.93
CA ALA A 336 -3.71 0.55 15.93
C ALA A 336 -4.69 1.51 16.61
N ALA A 337 -5.65 2.06 15.87
CA ALA A 337 -6.70 2.91 16.45
C ALA A 337 -7.62 2.14 17.39
N LEU A 338 -8.00 0.90 17.06
CA LEU A 338 -8.81 0.06 17.94
C LEU A 338 -8.06 -0.27 19.23
N ASP A 339 -6.77 -0.62 19.11
CA ASP A 339 -5.91 -0.95 20.24
C ASP A 339 -5.73 0.25 21.17
N ALA A 340 -5.50 1.44 20.61
CA ALA A 340 -5.45 2.69 21.37
C ALA A 340 -6.76 2.99 22.12
N GLN A 341 -7.90 2.52 21.59
CA GLN A 341 -9.21 2.59 22.22
C GLN A 341 -9.52 1.40 23.14
N ARG A 342 -8.56 0.48 23.35
CA ARG A 342 -8.70 -0.74 24.16
C ARG A 342 -9.86 -1.63 23.68
N GLY A 343 -10.05 -1.74 22.37
CA GLY A 343 -11.10 -2.58 21.77
C GLY A 343 -12.51 -2.00 21.87
N ARG A 344 -12.67 -0.74 22.30
CA ARG A 344 -13.99 -0.13 22.51
C ARG A 344 -14.43 0.70 21.32
N GLY A 345 -15.70 0.54 20.94
CA GLY A 345 -16.29 1.29 19.84
C GLY A 345 -16.00 0.63 18.48
N GLY A 346 -16.20 1.42 17.43
CA GLY A 346 -15.94 1.03 16.06
C GLY A 346 -15.24 2.16 15.32
N LEU A 347 -14.52 1.77 14.29
CA LEU A 347 -13.77 2.69 13.46
C LEU A 347 -13.80 2.28 12.00
N LEU A 348 -13.71 3.30 11.16
CA LEU A 348 -13.53 3.20 9.72
C LEU A 348 -12.36 4.10 9.34
N VAL A 349 -11.36 3.51 8.66
CA VAL A 349 -10.24 4.24 8.06
C VAL A 349 -10.34 4.10 6.56
N SER A 350 -10.32 5.22 5.84
CA SER A 350 -10.36 5.28 4.38
C SER A 350 -9.12 5.99 3.85
N LEU A 351 -8.37 5.35 2.96
CA LEU A 351 -7.20 5.94 2.28
C LEU A 351 -7.44 5.98 0.78
N GLY A 352 -7.84 7.15 0.28
CA GLY A 352 -8.16 7.34 -1.15
C GLY A 352 -9.33 6.46 -1.64
N GLY A 353 -10.25 6.10 -0.75
CA GLY A 353 -11.40 5.22 -1.05
C GLY A 353 -11.18 3.75 -0.68
N ASP A 354 -9.96 3.34 -0.30
CA ASP A 354 -9.69 2.01 0.23
C ASP A 354 -10.00 2.01 1.74
N ILE A 355 -11.00 1.22 2.14
CA ILE A 355 -11.66 1.29 3.44
C ILE A 355 -11.38 0.03 4.27
N ALA A 356 -10.92 0.22 5.50
CA ALA A 356 -10.86 -0.80 6.54
C ALA A 356 -11.82 -0.44 7.68
N VAL A 357 -12.58 -1.43 8.18
CA VAL A 357 -13.42 -1.28 9.37
C VAL A 357 -13.00 -2.26 10.46
N ARG A 358 -13.03 -1.80 11.72
CA ARG A 358 -12.68 -2.59 12.91
C ARG A 358 -13.57 -2.22 14.10
N GLY A 359 -13.63 -3.11 15.08
CA GLY A 359 -14.43 -2.94 16.29
C GLY A 359 -15.94 -3.15 16.04
N ARG A 360 -16.76 -2.65 16.95
CA ARG A 360 -18.22 -2.76 16.87
C ARG A 360 -18.77 -1.64 15.98
N PRO A 361 -19.36 -1.95 14.81
CA PRO A 361 -19.92 -0.92 13.95
C PRO A 361 -21.12 -0.22 14.61
N PRO A 362 -21.50 0.98 14.14
CA PRO A 362 -22.78 1.59 14.50
C PRO A 362 -23.95 0.70 14.07
N ALA A 363 -25.14 0.99 14.60
CA ALA A 363 -26.35 0.23 14.26
C ALA A 363 -26.59 0.19 12.74
N GLY A 364 -26.75 -1.03 12.19
CA GLY A 364 -26.92 -1.26 10.76
C GLY A 364 -25.62 -1.27 9.92
N GLY A 365 -24.45 -1.08 10.53
CA GLY A 365 -23.17 -1.07 9.81
C GLY A 365 -22.78 0.32 9.29
N TRP A 366 -21.51 0.45 8.90
CA TRP A 366 -20.92 1.66 8.34
C TRP A 366 -21.49 1.94 6.94
N PRO A 367 -22.23 3.04 6.73
CA PRO A 367 -22.69 3.40 5.40
C PRO A 367 -21.51 3.92 4.56
N VAL A 368 -21.30 3.30 3.40
CA VAL A 368 -20.23 3.65 2.46
C VAL A 368 -20.83 3.91 1.10
N ARG A 369 -20.67 5.14 0.63
CA ARG A 369 -21.06 5.54 -0.74
C ARG A 369 -19.94 5.19 -1.71
N ILE A 370 -20.29 4.47 -2.76
CA ILE A 370 -19.45 4.11 -3.89
C ILE A 370 -19.85 5.00 -5.06
N SER A 371 -18.89 5.74 -5.62
CA SER A 371 -19.11 6.61 -6.78
C SER A 371 -17.86 6.65 -7.67
N GLU A 372 -18.06 6.72 -8.99
CA GLU A 372 -17.00 7.04 -9.95
C GLU A 372 -16.76 8.56 -10.05
N ASP A 373 -17.72 9.37 -9.57
CA ASP A 373 -17.64 10.82 -9.48
C ASP A 373 -18.02 11.27 -8.05
N PRO A 374 -17.04 11.55 -7.17
CA PRO A 374 -17.30 11.96 -5.80
C PRO A 374 -18.09 13.27 -5.68
N ASP A 375 -18.01 14.14 -6.69
CA ASP A 375 -18.65 15.46 -6.74
C ASP A 375 -19.91 15.47 -7.65
N GLY A 376 -20.21 14.33 -8.28
CA GLY A 376 -21.31 14.13 -9.20
C GLY A 376 -22.68 14.05 -8.54
N ALA A 377 -23.74 14.14 -9.35
CA ALA A 377 -25.12 14.02 -8.89
C ALA A 377 -25.38 12.65 -8.22
N ALA A 378 -26.18 12.63 -7.15
CA ALA A 378 -26.41 11.46 -6.29
C ALA A 378 -26.88 10.19 -7.03
N GLY A 379 -27.49 10.33 -8.21
CA GLY A 379 -28.10 9.24 -9.00
C GLY A 379 -27.13 8.22 -9.61
N ALA A 380 -25.81 8.47 -9.62
CA ALA A 380 -24.80 7.53 -10.12
C ALA A 380 -24.06 6.75 -9.01
N SER A 381 -24.44 6.96 -7.75
CA SER A 381 -23.77 6.38 -6.59
C SER A 381 -24.60 5.27 -5.93
N VAL A 382 -23.93 4.26 -5.36
CA VAL A 382 -24.57 3.18 -4.58
C VAL A 382 -24.07 3.25 -3.15
N THR A 383 -24.93 3.02 -2.18
CA THR A 383 -24.53 2.92 -0.77
C THR A 383 -24.58 1.47 -0.30
N VAL A 384 -23.47 0.99 0.25
CA VAL A 384 -23.38 -0.31 0.91
C VAL A 384 -23.16 -0.13 2.41
N ARG A 385 -23.48 -1.14 3.22
CA ARG A 385 -23.22 -1.09 4.66
C ARG A 385 -22.18 -2.14 5.05
N LEU A 386 -21.06 -1.71 5.62
CA LEU A 386 -19.98 -2.58 6.08
C LEU A 386 -20.09 -2.83 7.57
N ALA A 387 -20.16 -4.11 7.98
CA ALA A 387 -20.12 -4.48 9.39
C ALA A 387 -18.69 -4.80 9.87
N ALA A 388 -17.89 -5.41 9.01
CA ALA A 388 -16.52 -5.84 9.25
C ALA A 388 -15.73 -5.91 7.94
N GLY A 389 -14.41 -6.09 8.02
CA GLY A 389 -13.53 -6.31 6.87
C GLY A 389 -13.07 -5.03 6.18
N GLY A 390 -13.04 -5.06 4.85
CA GLY A 390 -12.66 -3.91 4.03
C GLY A 390 -13.33 -3.86 2.66
N LEU A 391 -13.22 -2.70 2.02
CA LEU A 391 -13.78 -2.41 0.70
C LEU A 391 -12.77 -1.55 -0.06
N ALA A 392 -12.47 -1.90 -1.31
CA ALA A 392 -11.53 -1.15 -2.12
C ALA A 392 -12.05 -0.98 -3.54
N THR A 393 -11.64 0.10 -4.20
CA THR A 393 -12.03 0.40 -5.58
C THR A 393 -10.80 0.69 -6.43
N SER A 394 -10.62 -0.09 -7.50
CA SER A 394 -9.61 0.17 -8.53
C SER A 394 -10.31 0.70 -9.79
N SER A 395 -9.77 1.77 -10.36
CA SER A 395 -10.35 2.39 -11.56
C SER A 395 -9.28 2.89 -12.52
N VAL A 396 -9.54 2.74 -13.82
CA VAL A 396 -8.71 3.29 -14.90
C VAL A 396 -9.00 4.77 -15.18
N LEU A 397 -10.08 5.31 -14.60
CA LEU A 397 -10.51 6.71 -14.81
C LEU A 397 -9.64 7.72 -14.06
N VAL A 398 -8.94 7.27 -13.01
CA VAL A 398 -8.07 8.08 -12.16
C VAL A 398 -6.60 7.77 -12.42
N ARG A 399 -5.72 8.70 -12.02
CA ARG A 399 -4.26 8.61 -12.20
C ARG A 399 -3.88 8.28 -13.66
N ARG A 400 -4.34 9.14 -14.57
CA ARG A 400 -4.10 9.07 -16.02
C ARG A 400 -3.09 10.11 -16.49
N TRP A 401 -2.29 9.77 -17.49
CA TRP A 401 -1.35 10.71 -18.13
C TRP A 401 -1.28 10.47 -19.63
N ARG A 402 -0.69 11.42 -20.36
CA ARG A 402 -0.45 11.30 -21.80
C ARG A 402 1.04 11.23 -22.09
N ARG A 403 1.44 10.28 -22.94
CA ARG A 403 2.82 10.18 -23.44
C ARG A 403 2.83 9.64 -24.86
N GLY A 404 3.59 10.27 -25.76
CA GLY A 404 3.64 9.88 -27.17
C GLY A 404 2.26 9.83 -27.85
N GLY A 405 1.35 10.75 -27.48
CA GLY A 405 -0.01 10.80 -28.02
C GLY A 405 -1.00 9.78 -27.44
N LYS A 406 -0.55 8.81 -26.64
CA LYS A 406 -1.39 7.79 -25.99
C LYS A 406 -1.82 8.23 -24.58
N GLU A 407 -3.05 7.91 -24.20
CA GLU A 407 -3.52 8.01 -22.81
C GLU A 407 -3.16 6.71 -22.07
N LEU A 408 -2.59 6.84 -20.88
CA LEU A 408 -2.09 5.75 -20.04
C LEU A 408 -2.70 5.86 -18.65
N HIS A 409 -2.81 4.74 -17.94
CA HIS A 409 -3.21 4.66 -16.54
C HIS A 409 -2.31 3.73 -15.74
N HIS A 410 -2.36 3.90 -14.42
CA HIS A 410 -1.44 3.25 -13.47
C HIS A 410 -1.68 1.76 -13.21
N LEU A 411 -2.82 1.21 -13.62
CA LEU A 411 -3.13 -0.22 -13.51
C LEU A 411 -2.55 -0.96 -14.72
N LEU A 412 -1.41 -1.62 -14.54
CA LEU A 412 -0.72 -2.36 -15.60
C LEU A 412 -1.03 -3.85 -15.52
N ASP A 413 -1.06 -4.51 -16.68
CA ASP A 413 -0.90 -5.96 -16.75
C ASP A 413 0.59 -6.31 -16.58
N PRO A 414 0.99 -7.01 -15.51
CA PRO A 414 2.39 -7.36 -15.28
C PRO A 414 3.02 -8.22 -16.38
N ALA A 415 2.24 -9.02 -17.11
CA ALA A 415 2.75 -9.89 -18.16
C ALA A 415 3.22 -9.11 -19.40
N THR A 416 2.55 -8.00 -19.71
CA THR A 416 2.85 -7.17 -20.88
C THR A 416 3.63 -5.90 -20.51
N GLY A 417 3.44 -5.41 -19.28
CA GLY A 417 3.92 -4.09 -18.86
C GLY A 417 3.09 -2.94 -19.43
N GLU A 418 1.94 -3.22 -20.04
CA GLU A 418 1.03 -2.23 -20.62
C GLU A 418 -0.14 -1.94 -19.67
N PRO A 419 -0.79 -0.77 -19.77
CA PRO A 419 -2.04 -0.51 -19.07
C PRO A 419 -3.10 -1.57 -19.43
N ALA A 420 -3.80 -2.10 -18.43
CA ALA A 420 -4.83 -3.12 -18.62
C ALA A 420 -5.93 -2.67 -19.61
N ALA A 421 -6.13 -3.45 -20.67
CA ALA A 421 -7.04 -3.13 -21.77
C ALA A 421 -8.43 -3.80 -21.68
N GLY A 422 -8.76 -4.40 -20.54
CA GLY A 422 -10.00 -5.17 -20.33
C GLY A 422 -11.28 -4.32 -20.40
N PRO A 423 -12.45 -5.00 -20.37
CA PRO A 423 -13.77 -4.36 -20.50
C PRO A 423 -14.13 -3.50 -19.29
N TRP A 424 -13.51 -3.72 -18.13
CA TRP A 424 -13.83 -3.02 -16.89
C TRP A 424 -13.07 -1.71 -16.77
N ARG A 425 -13.78 -0.64 -16.43
CA ARG A 425 -13.15 0.65 -16.06
C ARG A 425 -13.03 0.83 -14.56
N THR A 426 -13.90 0.20 -13.77
CA THR A 426 -13.92 0.29 -12.32
C THR A 426 -14.33 -1.05 -11.72
N ALA A 427 -13.64 -1.48 -10.67
CA ALA A 427 -13.97 -2.65 -9.87
C ALA A 427 -13.98 -2.25 -8.40
N THR A 428 -15.10 -2.44 -7.71
CA THR A 428 -15.19 -2.32 -6.26
C THR A 428 -15.38 -3.71 -5.66
N VAL A 429 -14.55 -4.09 -4.71
CA VAL A 429 -14.59 -5.42 -4.08
C VAL A 429 -14.62 -5.27 -2.57
N ALA A 430 -15.41 -6.10 -1.91
CA ALA A 430 -15.38 -6.26 -0.46
C ALA A 430 -14.59 -7.51 -0.09
N GLY A 431 -13.86 -7.47 1.03
CA GLY A 431 -13.03 -8.58 1.47
C GLY A 431 -12.83 -8.62 2.99
N PRO A 432 -12.16 -9.66 3.49
CA PRO A 432 -11.89 -9.83 4.92
C PRO A 432 -10.95 -8.74 5.47
N THR A 433 -10.13 -8.15 4.61
CA THR A 433 -9.26 -7.02 4.92
C THR A 433 -9.32 -6.01 3.77
N CYS A 434 -8.93 -4.76 4.04
CA CYS A 434 -8.82 -3.76 2.99
C CYS A 434 -7.71 -4.14 1.99
N ALA A 435 -6.61 -4.70 2.45
CA ALA A 435 -5.54 -5.24 1.61
C ALA A 435 -6.05 -6.33 0.63
N ALA A 436 -6.87 -7.28 1.11
CA ALA A 436 -7.46 -8.30 0.26
C ALA A 436 -8.42 -7.71 -0.77
N ALA A 437 -9.29 -6.78 -0.34
CA ALA A 437 -10.19 -6.06 -1.23
C ALA A 437 -9.42 -5.28 -2.32
N ASN A 438 -8.31 -4.61 -1.96
CA ASN A 438 -7.49 -3.81 -2.87
C ASN A 438 -6.72 -4.65 -3.88
N ALA A 439 -6.20 -5.79 -3.44
CA ALA A 439 -5.62 -6.79 -4.32
C ALA A 439 -6.68 -7.33 -5.29
N ALA A 440 -7.87 -7.67 -4.80
CA ALA A 440 -8.94 -8.22 -5.61
C ALA A 440 -9.47 -7.24 -6.66
N SER A 441 -9.71 -5.97 -6.28
CA SER A 441 -10.17 -4.94 -7.21
C SER A 441 -9.13 -4.67 -8.31
N THR A 442 -7.85 -4.68 -7.96
CA THR A 442 -6.75 -4.50 -8.94
C THR A 442 -6.65 -5.72 -9.86
N ALA A 443 -6.66 -6.92 -9.30
CA ALA A 443 -6.62 -8.17 -10.06
C ALA A 443 -7.79 -8.27 -11.04
N ALA A 444 -9.00 -7.82 -10.65
CA ALA A 444 -10.18 -7.81 -11.52
C ALA A 444 -10.00 -6.92 -12.75
N ILE A 445 -9.42 -5.72 -12.59
CA ILE A 445 -9.12 -4.85 -13.74
C ILE A 445 -8.11 -5.51 -14.69
N VAL A 446 -7.07 -6.16 -14.14
CA VAL A 446 -6.04 -6.86 -14.93
C VAL A 446 -6.57 -8.14 -15.59
N ALA A 447 -7.44 -8.89 -14.90
CA ALA A 447 -8.03 -10.13 -15.41
C ALA A 447 -8.94 -9.91 -16.63
N GLY A 448 -9.47 -8.68 -16.80
CA GLY A 448 -10.32 -8.36 -17.94
C GLY A 448 -11.58 -9.23 -17.98
N ALA A 449 -11.77 -10.00 -19.05
CA ALA A 449 -12.95 -10.85 -19.21
C ALA A 449 -13.07 -11.95 -18.13
N ASP A 450 -11.94 -12.38 -17.56
CA ASP A 450 -11.91 -13.42 -16.53
C ASP A 450 -12.27 -12.89 -15.13
N ALA A 451 -12.52 -11.58 -14.97
CA ALA A 451 -12.74 -10.97 -13.67
C ALA A 451 -13.98 -11.53 -12.95
N GLU A 452 -15.11 -11.64 -13.65
CA GLU A 452 -16.37 -12.15 -13.08
C GLU A 452 -16.22 -13.59 -12.54
N PRO A 453 -15.82 -14.59 -13.35
CA PRO A 453 -15.66 -15.96 -12.85
C PRO A 453 -14.59 -16.06 -11.77
N TRP A 454 -13.47 -15.33 -11.88
CA TRP A 454 -12.41 -15.36 -10.87
C TRP A 454 -12.88 -14.81 -9.50
N LEU A 455 -13.64 -13.71 -9.49
CA LEU A 455 -14.20 -13.15 -8.25
C LEU A 455 -15.28 -14.05 -7.65
N GLN A 456 -16.09 -14.69 -8.50
CA GLN A 456 -17.11 -15.65 -8.09
C GLN A 456 -16.45 -16.87 -7.41
N ASP A 457 -15.42 -17.45 -8.03
CA ASP A 457 -14.66 -18.57 -7.48
C ASP A 457 -13.94 -18.18 -6.18
N ALA A 458 -13.47 -16.94 -6.09
CA ALA A 458 -12.88 -16.38 -4.88
C ALA A 458 -13.92 -16.09 -3.78
N GLY A 459 -15.22 -16.20 -4.06
CA GLY A 459 -16.29 -15.90 -3.11
C GLY A 459 -16.31 -14.44 -2.65
N LEU A 460 -15.74 -13.52 -3.44
CA LEU A 460 -15.63 -12.11 -3.07
C LEU A 460 -16.77 -11.30 -3.68
N PRO A 461 -17.63 -10.63 -2.87
CA PRO A 461 -18.63 -9.73 -3.38
C PRO A 461 -17.97 -8.58 -4.14
N ALA A 462 -18.41 -8.35 -5.37
CA ALA A 462 -17.87 -7.28 -6.20
C ALA A 462 -18.93 -6.58 -7.04
N ARG A 463 -18.65 -5.31 -7.34
CA ARG A 463 -19.35 -4.48 -8.33
C ARG A 463 -18.36 -4.06 -9.40
N LEU A 464 -18.56 -4.56 -10.61
CA LEU A 464 -17.77 -4.23 -11.80
C LEU A 464 -18.54 -3.25 -12.68
N VAL A 465 -17.86 -2.22 -13.18
CA VAL A 465 -18.42 -1.25 -14.12
C VAL A 465 -17.65 -1.33 -15.42
N GLY A 466 -18.36 -1.66 -16.50
CA GLY A 466 -17.82 -1.77 -17.85
C GLY A 466 -17.48 -0.40 -18.43
N ARG A 467 -16.57 -0.34 -19.41
CA ARG A 467 -16.27 0.89 -20.17
C ARG A 467 -17.49 1.45 -20.89
N ASP A 468 -18.47 0.60 -21.21
CA ASP A 468 -19.76 0.95 -21.81
C ASP A 468 -20.80 1.48 -20.80
N GLY A 469 -20.51 1.43 -19.50
CA GLY A 469 -21.45 1.84 -18.44
C GLY A 469 -22.29 0.70 -17.87
N SER A 470 -22.17 -0.52 -18.40
CA SER A 470 -22.82 -1.69 -17.82
C SER A 470 -22.30 -1.95 -16.40
N VAL A 471 -23.17 -2.46 -15.53
CA VAL A 471 -22.82 -2.85 -14.16
C VAL A 471 -23.04 -4.35 -14.01
N ARG A 472 -22.05 -5.04 -13.46
CA ARG A 472 -22.13 -6.45 -13.05
C ARG A 472 -21.89 -6.57 -11.56
N LEU A 473 -22.77 -7.31 -10.90
CA LEU A 473 -22.66 -7.65 -9.48
C LEU A 473 -22.25 -9.11 -9.40
N VAL A 474 -21.23 -9.40 -8.61
CA VAL A 474 -20.65 -10.75 -8.44
C VAL A 474 -20.70 -11.13 -6.96
N GLY A 475 -20.92 -12.41 -6.68
CA GLY A 475 -21.07 -12.90 -5.31
C GLY A 475 -22.30 -12.33 -4.58
N ARG A 476 -22.23 -12.29 -3.25
CA ARG A 476 -23.32 -11.75 -2.40
C ARG A 476 -23.27 -10.22 -2.29
N TRP A 477 -23.10 -9.53 -3.42
CA TRP A 477 -23.16 -8.08 -3.43
C TRP A 477 -24.60 -7.62 -3.14
N PRO A 478 -24.82 -6.67 -2.23
CA PRO A 478 -26.17 -6.26 -1.82
C PRO A 478 -26.85 -5.46 -2.95
N GLU A 479 -28.06 -5.88 -3.32
CA GLU A 479 -28.88 -5.19 -4.32
C GLU A 479 -29.63 -3.99 -3.70
N ASP A 480 -30.03 -4.06 -2.41
CA ASP A 480 -30.94 -3.10 -1.77
C ASP A 480 -30.40 -2.48 -0.46
N GLY A 481 -29.10 -2.17 -0.39
CA GLY A 481 -28.52 -1.51 0.80
C GLY A 481 -28.48 -2.38 2.07
N THR A 482 -28.77 -3.67 1.95
CA THR A 482 -28.52 -4.67 2.98
C THR A 482 -27.03 -4.70 3.35
N PRO A 483 -26.67 -4.98 4.62
CA PRO A 483 -25.27 -5.15 5.00
C PRO A 483 -24.58 -6.16 4.09
N LEU A 484 -23.37 -5.81 3.67
CA LEU A 484 -22.58 -6.64 2.79
C LEU A 484 -22.14 -7.89 3.58
N ALA A 485 -22.83 -9.00 3.33
CA ALA A 485 -22.64 -10.25 4.07
C ALA A 485 -21.45 -11.02 3.50
N GLY A 486 -20.30 -10.95 4.17
CA GLY A 486 -19.10 -11.67 3.70
C GLY A 486 -17.77 -11.35 4.40
N ALA A 487 -17.74 -10.92 5.65
CA ALA A 487 -16.49 -10.75 6.40
C ALA A 487 -16.53 -11.35 7.82
N VAL A 488 -17.61 -12.07 8.16
CA VAL A 488 -17.89 -12.54 9.51
C VAL A 488 -17.92 -14.06 9.53
N ASP A 489 -16.77 -14.65 9.25
CA ASP A 489 -16.34 -15.91 9.87
C ASP A 489 -14.84 -15.75 10.08
N GLY A 490 -14.47 -15.26 11.26
CA GLY A 490 -13.08 -15.15 11.67
C GLY A 490 -12.42 -16.51 11.52
N HIS A 491 -11.30 -16.56 10.80
CA HIS A 491 -10.53 -17.73 10.32
C HIS A 491 -10.76 -18.12 8.84
N GLY A 492 -11.51 -17.34 8.06
CA GLY A 492 -11.60 -17.53 6.62
C GLY A 492 -10.25 -17.35 5.92
N ALA A 493 -9.55 -18.46 5.68
CA ALA A 493 -8.51 -18.53 4.67
C ALA A 493 -9.09 -17.99 3.35
N ALA A 494 -8.34 -17.16 2.62
CA ALA A 494 -8.70 -16.88 1.24
C ALA A 494 -8.87 -18.24 0.53
N PRO A 495 -9.94 -18.45 -0.26
CA PRO A 495 -10.06 -19.67 -1.05
C PRO A 495 -8.80 -19.76 -1.92
N GLY A 496 -7.94 -20.73 -1.60
CA GLY A 496 -6.54 -20.76 -2.04
C GLY A 496 -5.48 -20.97 -0.93
N GLY A 497 -5.87 -21.01 0.35
CA GLY A 497 -5.06 -21.65 1.42
C GLY A 497 -4.04 -20.77 2.15
N GLY A 498 -4.16 -19.44 2.12
CA GLY A 498 -3.34 -18.54 2.92
C GLY A 498 -4.16 -17.44 3.59
N SER A 499 -3.97 -17.22 4.89
CA SER A 499 -4.41 -16.00 5.56
C SER A 499 -3.65 -14.80 4.99
N VAL A 500 -4.31 -13.65 4.88
CA VAL A 500 -3.61 -12.37 4.62
C VAL A 500 -2.61 -12.18 5.78
N PRO A 501 -1.31 -11.94 5.48
CA PRO A 501 -0.28 -11.75 6.51
C PRO A 501 -0.54 -10.57 7.45
#